data_AF-A0A6L3CE95-F1
#
_entry.id   AF-A0A6L3CE95-F1
#
_cell.length_a   1.000
_cell.length_b   1.000
_cell.length_c   1.000
_cell.angle_alpha   90.00
_cell.angle_beta   90.00
_cell.angle_gamma   90.00
#
_symmetry.space_group_name_H-M   'P 1'
#
loop_
_entity.id
_entity.type
_entity.pdbx_description
1 polymer ?
#
loop_
_entity_poly.entity_id
_entity_poly.type
_entity_poly.pdbx_seq_one_letter_code
_entity_poly.pdbx_strand_id
1 'polypeptide(L)'
;MDKQIPTEEQVIGWMDSLSNWGRWGKDDQMGTLNLITDAKRTQAAELVKEGISVTCSRLVVPEIAADVTTIPPLHYMIRAGDTVPAQGGGGTSDFLGFSYHGLTI
;
A
#
# COMPACT_ATOMS: atom_id res chain seq x y z
N MET A 1 22.56 -2.51 26.84
CA MET A 1 21.28 -2.49 27.58
C MET A 1 20.73 -3.90 27.56
N ASP A 2 20.41 -4.46 28.72
CA ASP A 2 19.72 -5.74 28.77
C ASP A 2 18.36 -5.60 28.09
N LYS A 3 18.07 -6.50 27.14
CA LYS A 3 16.78 -6.52 26.45
C LYS A 3 15.80 -7.24 27.36
N GLN A 4 14.94 -6.48 28.07
CA GLN A 4 13.84 -7.06 28.82
C GLN A 4 12.79 -7.60 27.85
N ILE A 5 12.58 -8.92 27.87
CA ILE A 5 11.50 -9.58 27.15
C ILE A 5 10.24 -9.49 28.04
N PRO A 6 9.11 -8.96 27.54
CA PRO A 6 7.88 -8.89 28.32
C PRO A 6 7.31 -10.28 28.63
N THR A 7 6.60 -10.40 29.75
CA THR A 7 5.87 -11.63 30.10
C THR A 7 4.61 -11.79 29.24
N GLU A 8 4.06 -13.00 29.23
CA GLU A 8 2.81 -13.29 28.54
C GLU A 8 1.66 -12.39 29.03
N GLU A 9 1.53 -12.21 30.35
CA GLU A 9 0.49 -11.37 30.95
C GLU A 9 0.63 -9.90 30.53
N GLN A 10 1.86 -9.40 30.42
CA GLN A 10 2.11 -8.04 29.94
C GLN A 10 1.66 -7.89 28.49
N VAL A 11 2.02 -8.83 27.62
CA VAL A 11 1.62 -8.81 26.20
C VAL A 11 0.10 -8.89 26.05
N ILE A 12 -0.56 -9.77 26.81
CA ILE A 12 -2.02 -9.88 26.80
C ILE A 12 -2.66 -8.57 27.28
N GLY A 13 -2.18 -7.98 28.38
CA GLY A 13 -2.71 -6.72 28.91
C GLY A 13 -2.53 -5.52 27.98
N TRP A 14 -1.56 -5.56 27.06
CA TRP A 14 -1.37 -4.49 26.06
C TRP A 14 -2.47 -4.44 25.00
N MET A 15 -3.17 -5.54 24.74
CA MET A 15 -4.30 -5.54 23.79
C MET A 15 -5.41 -4.58 24.22
N ASP A 16 -5.59 -4.42 25.54
CA ASP A 16 -6.56 -3.49 26.10
C ASP A 16 -5.93 -2.12 26.41
N SER A 17 -4.75 -2.10 27.02
CA SER A 17 -4.13 -0.85 27.50
C SER A 17 -3.47 -0.02 26.41
N LEU A 18 -3.02 -0.62 25.31
CA LEU A 18 -2.39 0.06 24.17
C LEU A 18 -3.32 0.06 22.96
N SER A 19 -4.58 0.45 23.19
CA SER A 19 -5.66 0.40 22.22
C SER A 19 -6.19 1.79 21.87
N ASN A 20 -6.61 1.98 20.61
CA ASN A 20 -7.39 3.14 20.19
C ASN A 20 -8.91 2.86 20.18
N TRP A 21 -9.36 1.69 20.66
CA TRP A 21 -10.79 1.34 20.66
C TRP A 21 -11.61 2.35 21.45
N GLY A 22 -12.71 2.80 20.86
CA GLY A 22 -13.61 3.80 21.46
C GLY A 22 -13.08 5.24 21.49
N ARG A 23 -11.82 5.51 21.09
CA ARG A 23 -11.22 6.85 21.10
C ARG A 23 -12.04 7.90 20.33
N TRP A 24 -12.68 7.49 19.24
CA TRP A 24 -13.51 8.35 18.38
C TRP A 24 -15.00 7.98 18.41
N GLY A 25 -15.41 7.18 19.40
CA GLY A 25 -16.78 6.68 19.53
C GLY A 25 -16.91 5.20 19.17
N LYS A 26 -17.98 4.58 19.68
CA LYS A 26 -18.24 3.14 19.54
C LYS A 26 -18.57 2.69 18.11
N ASP A 27 -19.03 3.62 17.28
CA ASP A 27 -19.45 3.36 15.90
C ASP A 27 -18.39 3.83 14.88
N ASP A 28 -17.19 4.25 15.35
CA ASP A 28 -16.10 4.70 14.48
C ASP A 28 -15.56 3.55 13.61
N GLN A 29 -15.34 3.86 12.33
CA GLN A 29 -14.74 2.95 11.34
C GLN A 29 -13.48 3.53 10.70
N MET A 30 -13.06 4.75 11.09
CA MET A 30 -11.92 5.44 10.48
C MET A 30 -10.61 5.23 11.25
N GLY A 31 -10.67 4.98 12.57
CA GLY A 31 -9.48 4.80 13.39
C GLY A 31 -8.56 6.02 13.33
N THR A 32 -7.25 5.79 13.17
CA THR A 32 -6.25 6.88 13.16
C THR A 32 -6.38 7.83 11.97
N LEU A 33 -7.19 7.53 10.94
CA LEU A 33 -7.51 8.49 9.88
C LEU A 33 -8.23 9.73 10.42
N ASN A 34 -8.90 9.63 11.58
CA ASN A 34 -9.46 10.77 12.30
C ASN A 34 -8.42 11.82 12.71
N LEU A 35 -7.12 11.49 12.70
CA LEU A 35 -6.02 12.44 12.94
C LEU A 35 -5.70 13.31 11.71
N ILE A 36 -6.20 12.97 10.53
CA ILE A 36 -6.03 13.74 9.29
C ILE A 36 -7.12 14.81 9.23
N THR A 37 -6.95 15.86 10.03
CA THR A 37 -7.89 17.00 10.10
C THR A 37 -7.64 18.01 8.99
N ASP A 38 -8.61 18.90 8.73
CA ASP A 38 -8.43 19.99 7.76
C ASP A 38 -7.26 20.92 8.13
N ALA A 39 -7.07 21.22 9.41
CA ALA A 39 -5.91 21.97 9.88
C ALA A 39 -4.59 21.24 9.56
N LYS A 40 -4.55 19.91 9.71
CA LYS A 40 -3.36 19.11 9.38
C LYS A 40 -3.10 19.08 7.88
N ARG A 41 -4.14 19.04 7.06
CA ARG A 41 -4.05 19.12 5.60
C ARG A 41 -3.50 20.47 5.14
N THR A 42 -3.95 21.57 5.73
CA THR A 42 -3.40 22.92 5.46
C THR A 42 -1.92 23.00 5.83
N GLN A 43 -1.53 22.53 7.03
CA GLN A 43 -0.13 22.47 7.45
C GLN A 43 0.74 21.68 6.47
N ALA A 44 0.24 20.55 5.97
CA ALA A 44 0.97 19.73 4.99
C ALA A 44 1.12 20.46 3.64
N ALA A 45 0.09 21.17 3.17
CA ALA A 45 0.15 21.93 1.92
C ALA A 45 1.17 23.08 1.98
N GLU A 46 1.31 23.74 3.14
CA GLU A 46 2.28 24.82 3.36
C GLU A 46 3.75 24.36 3.27
N LEU A 47 4.02 23.05 3.37
CA LEU A 47 5.36 22.48 3.22
C LEU A 47 5.84 22.47 1.76
N VAL A 48 4.94 22.55 0.77
CA VAL A 48 5.32 22.57 -0.64
C VAL A 48 6.02 23.90 -0.97
N LYS A 49 7.25 23.82 -1.48
CA LYS A 49 8.06 24.99 -1.90
C LYS A 49 8.28 25.07 -3.40
N GLU A 50 8.66 23.95 -4.01
CA GLU A 50 9.07 23.89 -5.42
C GLU A 50 8.03 23.23 -6.33
N GLY A 51 6.98 22.61 -5.77
CA GLY A 51 5.95 21.91 -6.55
C GLY A 51 6.43 20.61 -7.21
N ILE A 52 7.61 20.10 -6.85
CA ILE A 52 8.15 18.85 -7.37
C ILE A 52 7.40 17.66 -6.74
N SER A 53 6.87 16.79 -7.58
CA SER A 53 6.26 15.53 -7.15
C SER A 53 7.25 14.38 -7.33
N VAL A 54 7.47 13.60 -6.27
CA VAL A 54 8.27 12.37 -6.30
C VAL A 54 7.35 11.20 -6.02
N THR A 55 7.37 10.18 -6.88
CA THR A 55 6.58 8.96 -6.65
C THR A 55 7.19 8.14 -5.51
N CYS A 56 6.35 7.76 -4.53
CA CYS A 56 6.71 6.78 -3.49
C CYS A 56 6.23 5.37 -3.86
N SER A 57 5.64 5.18 -5.04
CA SER A 57 5.21 3.88 -5.52
C SER A 57 6.39 3.08 -6.06
N ARG A 58 6.34 1.77 -5.85
CA ARG A 58 7.26 0.83 -6.48
C ARG A 58 6.89 0.64 -7.95
N LEU A 59 7.89 0.59 -8.83
CA LEU A 59 7.65 0.21 -10.22
C LEU A 59 7.31 -1.29 -10.30
N VAL A 60 6.22 -1.62 -10.96
CA VAL A 60 5.83 -3.01 -11.23
C VAL A 60 6.51 -3.44 -12.51
N VAL A 61 7.45 -4.37 -12.40
CA VAL A 61 8.27 -4.87 -13.52
C VAL A 61 8.15 -6.39 -13.56
N PRO A 62 7.87 -7.03 -14.71
CA PRO A 62 7.74 -8.48 -14.83
C PRO A 62 9.09 -9.23 -14.89
N GLU A 63 10.11 -8.69 -14.23
CA GLU A 63 11.47 -9.23 -14.21
C GLU A 63 11.96 -9.46 -12.77
N ILE A 64 12.91 -10.39 -12.63
CA ILE A 64 13.67 -10.54 -11.37
C ILE A 64 14.52 -9.30 -11.17
N ALA A 65 14.47 -8.76 -9.96
CA ALA A 65 15.27 -7.63 -9.52
C ALA A 65 15.81 -7.92 -8.11
N ALA A 66 16.77 -7.10 -7.64
CA ALA A 66 17.41 -7.31 -6.32
C ALA A 66 16.40 -7.34 -5.15
N ASP A 67 15.27 -6.68 -5.32
CA ASP A 67 14.16 -6.54 -4.38
C ASP A 67 12.91 -7.34 -4.80
N VAL A 68 13.06 -8.23 -5.78
CA VAL A 68 12.06 -9.22 -6.23
C VAL A 68 12.70 -10.59 -6.17
N THR A 69 12.70 -11.19 -4.97
CA THR A 69 13.57 -12.33 -4.65
C THR A 69 12.97 -13.71 -4.91
N THR A 70 11.68 -13.81 -5.26
CA THR A 70 10.99 -15.10 -5.45
C THR A 70 10.17 -15.17 -6.72
N ILE A 71 9.04 -14.46 -6.77
CA ILE A 71 8.10 -14.52 -7.88
C ILE A 71 7.88 -13.09 -8.42
N PRO A 72 8.42 -12.75 -9.60
CA PRO A 72 8.13 -11.46 -10.21
C PRO A 72 6.64 -11.39 -10.62
N PRO A 73 6.07 -10.17 -10.68
CA PRO A 73 4.79 -9.96 -11.34
C PRO A 73 4.78 -10.61 -12.71
N LEU A 74 3.66 -11.23 -13.08
CA LEU A 74 3.46 -11.76 -14.42
C LEU A 74 2.79 -10.69 -15.28
N HIS A 75 3.33 -10.42 -16.46
CA HIS A 75 2.67 -9.58 -17.45
C HIS A 75 2.51 -10.36 -18.75
N TYR A 76 1.26 -10.59 -19.13
CA TYR A 76 0.92 -11.19 -20.41
C TYR A 76 0.10 -10.21 -21.24
N MET A 77 0.60 -9.85 -22.41
CA MET A 77 -0.18 -9.16 -23.41
C MET A 77 -1.16 -10.16 -24.03
N ILE A 78 -2.46 -9.98 -23.75
CA ILE A 78 -3.51 -10.88 -24.27
C ILE A 78 -3.92 -10.45 -25.68
N ARG A 79 -3.97 -9.14 -25.95
CA ARG A 79 -4.26 -8.57 -27.27
C ARG A 79 -3.44 -7.30 -27.49
N ALA A 80 -2.60 -7.32 -28.52
CA ALA A 80 -1.75 -6.19 -28.90
C ALA A 80 -2.46 -5.14 -29.76
N GLY A 81 -3.69 -5.43 -30.21
CA GLY A 81 -4.42 -4.58 -31.15
C GLY A 81 -3.99 -4.74 -32.61
N ASP A 82 -3.07 -5.67 -32.88
CA ASP A 82 -2.60 -6.10 -34.21
C ASP A 82 -3.68 -6.78 -35.07
N THR A 83 -4.77 -7.20 -34.43
CA THR A 83 -5.93 -7.85 -35.07
C THR A 83 -7.15 -6.93 -35.18
N VAL A 84 -6.99 -5.62 -34.93
CA VAL A 84 -8.10 -4.66 -35.01
C VAL A 84 -8.51 -4.43 -36.48
N PRO A 85 -9.80 -4.59 -36.83
CA PRO A 85 -10.27 -4.37 -38.18
C PRO A 85 -10.29 -2.88 -38.55
N ALA A 86 -10.22 -2.58 -39.86
CA ALA A 86 -10.27 -1.20 -40.36
C ALA A 86 -11.58 -0.46 -40.05
N GLN A 87 -12.66 -1.21 -39.79
CA GLN A 87 -13.97 -0.70 -39.41
C GLN A 87 -14.59 -1.62 -38.35
N GLY A 88 -15.21 -1.03 -37.32
CA GLY A 88 -15.79 -1.78 -36.19
C GLY A 88 -15.00 -1.60 -34.87
N GLY A 89 -15.38 -2.38 -33.86
CA GLY A 89 -14.75 -2.34 -32.54
C GLY A 89 -13.43 -3.09 -32.48
N GLY A 90 -12.47 -2.55 -31.73
CA GLY A 90 -11.18 -3.17 -31.44
C GLY A 90 -10.83 -3.01 -29.95
N GLY A 91 -9.81 -3.72 -29.50
CA GLY A 91 -9.36 -3.61 -28.11
C GLY A 91 -7.97 -4.18 -27.90
N THR A 92 -7.26 -3.58 -26.96
CA THR A 92 -6.06 -4.13 -26.34
C THR A 92 -6.43 -4.67 -24.97
N SER A 93 -5.70 -5.67 -24.51
CA SER A 93 -5.94 -6.24 -23.18
C SER A 93 -4.67 -6.88 -22.66
N ASP A 94 -4.44 -6.69 -21.37
CA ASP A 94 -3.31 -7.25 -20.63
C ASP A 94 -3.82 -8.05 -19.43
N PHE A 95 -3.05 -9.05 -19.04
CA PHE A 95 -3.17 -9.73 -17.76
C PHE A 95 -1.95 -9.38 -16.91
N LEU A 96 -2.22 -8.93 -15.68
CA LEU A 96 -1.20 -8.73 -14.65
C LEU A 96 -1.49 -9.69 -13.48
N GLY A 97 -0.51 -10.52 -13.14
CA GLY A 97 -0.58 -11.47 -12.04
C GLY A 97 0.39 -11.07 -10.92
N PHE A 98 -0.08 -11.08 -9.68
CA PHE A 98 0.73 -10.76 -8.51
C PHE A 98 0.69 -11.92 -7.51
N SER A 99 1.86 -12.28 -6.97
CA SER A 99 1.93 -13.10 -5.77
C SER A 99 2.00 -12.16 -4.56
N TYR A 100 0.92 -12.10 -3.78
CA TYR A 100 0.79 -11.18 -2.65
C TYR A 100 0.80 -11.94 -1.32
N HIS A 101 1.98 -12.09 -0.74
CA HIS A 101 2.18 -12.29 0.70
C HIS A 101 3.60 -11.82 1.02
N GLY A 102 3.77 -11.04 2.09
CA GLY A 102 5.07 -10.48 2.44
C GLY A 102 6.06 -11.58 2.78
N LEU A 103 7.13 -11.71 1.98
CA LEU A 103 8.38 -12.22 2.52
C LEU A 103 8.94 -11.10 3.39
N THR A 104 8.82 -11.25 4.70
CA THR A 104 9.50 -10.39 5.66
C THR A 104 11.01 -10.56 5.44
N ILE A 105 11.71 -9.43 5.24
CA ILE A 105 13.18 -9.37 5.28
C ILE A 105 13.70 -9.64 6.69
#